data_AF-A0A4R3DUJ7-F1
#
_entry.id   AF-A0A4R3DUJ7-F1
#
_cell.length_a   1.000
_cell.length_b   1.000
_cell.length_c   1.000
_cell.angle_alpha   90.00
_cell.angle_beta   90.00
_cell.angle_gamma   90.00
#
_symmetry.space_group_name_H-M   'P 1'
#
loop_
_entity.id
_entity.type
_entity.pdbx_description
1 polymer ?
#
loop_
_entity_poly.entity_id
_entity_poly.type
_entity_poly.pdbx_seq_one_letter_code
_entity_poly.pdbx_strand_id
1 'polypeptide(L)'
;MPHFVDTLQQDAAEAIARMREAALEARRIHAHAELMRHMLTTARKVKDRPRAEAVETVVGEWMDAWNLARSDWPHIAREMRVFTEAFHDYANEPSEANDARVAAGAQALDAALAREGTSIAEQMAFRSQCAHGWWELVAPVPADLPGRKERPSVPRPAAGRPFWDAGCADFCR
;
A
#
# COMPACT_ATOMS: atom_id res chain seq x y z
N MET A 1 40.18 -23.17 -10.50
CA MET A 1 39.02 -23.52 -9.66
C MET A 1 38.89 -22.41 -8.63
N PRO A 2 37.73 -21.75 -8.47
CA PRO A 2 37.54 -20.78 -7.39
C PRO A 2 37.87 -21.45 -6.06
N HIS A 3 38.50 -20.72 -5.13
CA HIS A 3 38.76 -21.26 -3.80
C HIS A 3 37.44 -21.48 -3.07
N PHE A 4 37.36 -22.50 -2.23
CA PHE A 4 36.14 -22.84 -1.49
C PHE A 4 35.55 -21.64 -0.72
N VAL A 5 36.40 -20.77 -0.15
CA VAL A 5 35.97 -19.55 0.54
C VAL A 5 35.31 -18.55 -0.42
N ASP A 6 35.86 -18.36 -1.62
CA ASP A 6 35.29 -17.46 -2.63
C ASP A 6 33.93 -17.96 -3.12
N THR A 7 33.80 -19.28 -3.33
CA THR A 7 32.51 -19.91 -3.65
C THR A 7 31.47 -19.65 -2.56
N LEU A 8 31.83 -19.85 -1.28
CA LEU A 8 30.90 -19.60 -0.18
C LEU A 8 30.50 -18.13 -0.04
N GLN A 9 31.41 -17.20 -0.33
CA GLN A 9 31.09 -15.76 -0.34
C GLN A 9 30.10 -15.42 -1.46
N GLN A 10 30.27 -16.02 -2.64
CA GLN A 10 29.33 -15.86 -3.73
C GLN A 10 27.96 -16.43 -3.40
N ASP A 11 27.90 -17.67 -2.87
CA ASP A 11 26.65 -18.32 -2.46
C ASP A 11 25.89 -17.47 -1.43
N ALA A 12 26.61 -16.88 -0.46
CA ALA A 12 26.04 -16.00 0.55
C ALA A 12 25.46 -14.71 -0.07
N ALA A 13 26.18 -14.08 -1.01
CA ALA A 13 25.70 -12.89 -1.71
C ALA A 13 24.43 -13.19 -2.53
N GLU A 14 24.41 -14.32 -3.23
CA GLU A 14 23.24 -14.76 -4.00
C GLU A 14 22.02 -15.06 -3.09
N ALA A 15 22.25 -15.68 -1.93
CA ALA A 15 21.20 -15.91 -0.95
C ALA A 15 20.61 -14.60 -0.40
N ILE A 16 21.46 -13.61 -0.12
CA ILE A 16 21.03 -12.27 0.32
C ILE A 16 20.24 -11.57 -0.79
N ALA A 17 20.67 -11.67 -2.05
CA ALA A 17 19.95 -11.08 -3.18
C ALA A 17 18.52 -11.64 -3.30
N ARG A 18 18.37 -12.98 -3.27
CA ARG A 18 17.05 -13.65 -3.29
C ARG A 18 16.17 -13.22 -2.12
N MET A 19 16.75 -13.10 -0.92
CA MET A 19 16.00 -12.63 0.26
C MET A 19 15.49 -11.20 0.08
N ARG A 20 16.31 -10.29 -0.49
CA ARG A 20 15.91 -8.89 -0.74
C ARG A 20 14.74 -8.81 -1.73
N GLU A 21 14.83 -9.56 -2.83
CA GLU A 21 13.76 -9.63 -3.84
C GLU A 21 12.45 -10.15 -3.22
N ALA A 22 12.53 -11.25 -2.47
CA ALA A 22 11.37 -11.82 -1.79
C ALA A 22 10.76 -10.85 -0.76
N ALA A 23 11.58 -10.12 -0.01
CA ALA A 23 11.11 -9.15 0.98
C ALA A 23 10.42 -7.93 0.32
N LEU A 24 10.97 -7.43 -0.79
CA LEU A 24 10.36 -6.35 -1.56
C LEU A 24 8.99 -6.77 -2.13
N GLU A 25 8.92 -7.98 -2.68
CA GLU A 25 7.67 -8.51 -3.23
C GLU A 25 6.63 -8.76 -2.13
N ALA A 26 7.03 -9.33 -1.00
CA ALA A 26 6.16 -9.51 0.16
C ALA A 26 5.59 -8.15 0.64
N ARG A 27 6.44 -7.11 0.73
CA ARG A 27 6.01 -5.76 1.08
C ARG A 27 4.99 -5.24 0.08
N ARG A 28 5.24 -5.40 -1.22
CA ARG A 28 4.36 -4.94 -2.30
C ARG A 28 2.98 -5.59 -2.24
N ILE A 29 2.94 -6.93 -2.18
CA ILE A 29 1.69 -7.71 -2.07
C ILE A 29 0.91 -7.30 -0.82
N HIS A 30 1.61 -7.20 0.31
CA HIS A 30 0.97 -6.87 1.59
C HIS A 30 0.40 -5.45 1.57
N ALA A 31 1.16 -4.47 1.07
CA ALA A 31 0.67 -3.10 0.94
C ALA A 31 -0.57 -2.99 0.05
N HIS A 32 -0.64 -3.77 -1.03
CA HIS A 32 -1.84 -3.87 -1.87
C HIS A 32 -3.02 -4.45 -1.11
N ALA A 33 -2.83 -5.58 -0.42
CA ALA A 33 -3.88 -6.22 0.37
C ALA A 33 -4.45 -5.28 1.45
N GLU A 34 -3.57 -4.54 2.14
CA GLU A 34 -3.98 -3.55 3.14
C GLU A 34 -4.75 -2.37 2.52
N LEU A 35 -4.40 -1.89 1.32
CA LEU A 35 -5.21 -0.87 0.66
C LEU A 35 -6.61 -1.41 0.37
N MET A 36 -6.72 -2.61 -0.22
CA MET A 36 -8.03 -3.17 -0.57
C MET A 36 -8.92 -3.33 0.67
N ARG A 37 -8.33 -3.81 1.77
CA ARG A 37 -9.02 -3.94 3.07
C ARG A 37 -9.53 -2.59 3.57
N HIS A 38 -8.70 -1.54 3.54
CA HIS A 38 -9.09 -0.21 3.99
C HIS A 38 -10.13 0.43 3.10
N MET A 39 -9.94 0.38 1.77
CA MET A 39 -10.92 0.90 0.81
C MET A 39 -12.29 0.28 1.02
N LEU A 40 -12.35 -1.05 1.20
CA LEU A 40 -13.60 -1.75 1.49
C LEU A 40 -14.21 -1.30 2.82
N THR A 41 -13.38 -1.18 3.86
CA THR A 41 -13.84 -0.78 5.20
C THR A 41 -14.38 0.65 5.19
N THR A 42 -13.70 1.58 4.52
CA THR A 42 -14.14 2.97 4.39
C THR A 42 -15.39 3.07 3.52
N ALA A 43 -15.45 2.39 2.37
CA ALA A 43 -16.64 2.35 1.53
C ALA A 43 -17.87 1.83 2.30
N ARG A 44 -17.71 0.79 3.11
CA ARG A 44 -18.78 0.26 3.97
C ARG A 44 -19.28 1.25 5.03
N LYS A 45 -18.42 2.16 5.53
CA LYS A 45 -18.84 3.20 6.49
C LYS A 45 -19.71 4.29 5.87
N VAL A 46 -19.60 4.49 4.56
CA VAL A 46 -20.31 5.56 3.83
C VAL A 46 -21.32 5.03 2.81
N LYS A 47 -21.54 3.71 2.72
CA LYS A 47 -22.35 3.06 1.69
C LYS A 47 -23.80 3.55 1.62
N ASP A 48 -24.36 4.00 2.74
CA ASP A 48 -25.75 4.44 2.85
C ASP A 48 -25.92 5.93 2.48
N ARG A 49 -24.83 6.64 2.18
CA ARG A 49 -24.85 8.03 1.70
C ARG A 49 -25.12 8.07 0.19
N PRO A 50 -25.55 9.22 -0.36
CA PRO A 50 -25.59 9.39 -1.81
C PRO A 50 -24.23 9.08 -2.44
N ARG A 51 -24.21 8.24 -3.49
CA ARG A 51 -22.98 7.72 -4.13
C ARG A 51 -21.93 8.81 -4.39
N ALA A 52 -22.36 9.95 -4.94
CA ALA A 52 -21.46 11.07 -5.22
C ALA A 52 -20.76 11.60 -3.96
N GLU A 53 -21.50 11.77 -2.86
CA GLU A 53 -20.95 12.25 -1.58
C GLU A 53 -20.01 11.21 -0.94
N ALA A 54 -20.41 9.94 -0.96
CA ALA A 54 -19.61 8.83 -0.45
C ALA A 54 -18.26 8.76 -1.17
N VAL A 55 -18.29 8.81 -2.51
CA VAL A 55 -17.09 8.77 -3.36
C VAL A 55 -16.20 9.99 -3.10
N GLU A 56 -16.76 11.20 -3.08
CA GLU A 56 -15.95 12.40 -2.84
C GLU A 56 -15.24 12.39 -1.50
N THR A 57 -15.94 11.93 -0.45
CA THR A 57 -15.39 11.84 0.90
C THR A 57 -14.14 10.94 0.90
N VAL A 58 -14.26 9.74 0.34
CA VAL A 58 -13.17 8.76 0.33
C VAL A 58 -12.01 9.21 -0.57
N VAL A 59 -12.30 9.76 -1.75
CA VAL A 59 -11.24 10.30 -2.63
C VAL A 59 -10.51 11.45 -1.94
N GLY A 60 -11.21 12.33 -1.22
CA GLY A 60 -10.59 13.44 -0.48
C GLY A 60 -9.62 12.92 0.57
N GLU A 61 -10.09 12.03 1.45
CA GLU A 61 -9.28 11.46 2.52
C GLU A 61 -8.02 10.77 2.01
N TRP A 62 -8.10 9.99 0.92
CA TRP A 62 -6.94 9.29 0.38
C TRP A 62 -5.93 10.21 -0.33
N MET A 63 -6.41 11.14 -1.14
CA MET A 63 -5.53 12.11 -1.81
C MET A 63 -4.79 12.97 -0.77
N ASP A 64 -5.48 13.38 0.30
CA ASP A 64 -4.88 14.12 1.42
C ASP A 64 -3.90 13.25 2.21
N ALA A 65 -4.24 11.99 2.48
CA ALA A 65 -3.35 11.05 3.16
C ALA A 65 -2.05 10.82 2.39
N TRP A 66 -2.13 10.73 1.06
CA TRP A 66 -0.97 10.55 0.19
C TRP A 66 -0.22 11.84 -0.14
N ASN A 67 -0.71 12.99 0.33
CA ASN A 67 -0.18 14.31 0.01
C ASN A 67 -0.13 14.55 -1.51
N LEU A 68 -1.18 14.14 -2.21
CA LEU A 68 -1.36 14.31 -3.64
C LEU A 68 -2.50 15.29 -3.87
N ALA A 69 -2.22 16.59 -3.90
CA ALA A 69 -3.24 17.60 -4.15
C ALA A 69 -3.89 17.37 -5.52
N ARG A 70 -5.24 17.40 -5.59
CA ARG A 70 -5.98 17.12 -6.83
C ARG A 70 -5.65 18.07 -7.98
N SER A 71 -5.26 19.31 -7.67
CA SER A 71 -4.82 20.32 -8.64
C SER A 71 -3.53 19.90 -9.35
N ASP A 72 -2.64 19.25 -8.61
CA ASP A 72 -1.28 18.93 -9.05
C ASP A 72 -1.26 17.54 -9.70
N TRP A 73 -2.16 16.66 -9.25
CA TRP A 73 -2.27 15.26 -9.68
C TRP A 73 -3.68 14.91 -10.22
N PRO A 74 -4.21 15.63 -11.22
CA PRO A 74 -5.58 15.45 -11.68
C PRO A 74 -5.83 14.07 -12.28
N HIS A 75 -4.80 13.45 -12.88
CA HIS A 75 -4.90 12.12 -13.46
C HIS A 75 -4.97 11.03 -12.38
N ILE A 76 -4.19 11.13 -11.29
CA ILE A 76 -4.29 10.21 -10.14
C ILE A 76 -5.63 10.40 -9.43
N ALA A 77 -6.10 11.64 -9.26
CA ALA A 77 -7.39 11.92 -8.64
C ALA A 77 -8.56 11.28 -9.40
N ARG A 78 -8.47 11.26 -10.74
CA ARG A 78 -9.45 10.58 -11.59
C ARG A 78 -9.42 9.06 -11.39
N GLU A 79 -8.25 8.43 -11.41
CA GLU A 79 -8.16 6.97 -11.20
C GLU A 79 -8.58 6.57 -9.78
N MET A 80 -8.21 7.36 -8.76
CA MET A 80 -8.65 7.17 -7.37
C MET A 80 -10.19 7.25 -7.26
N ARG A 81 -10.83 8.16 -8.00
CA ARG A 81 -12.30 8.22 -8.07
C ARG A 81 -12.90 6.96 -8.68
N VAL A 82 -12.43 6.53 -9.85
CA VAL A 82 -12.93 5.31 -10.52
C VAL A 82 -12.77 4.10 -9.60
N PHE A 83 -11.62 4.00 -8.93
CA PHE A 83 -11.34 2.96 -7.96
C PHE A 83 -12.27 3.00 -6.74
N THR A 84 -12.51 4.20 -6.20
CA THR A 84 -13.45 4.42 -5.08
C THR A 84 -14.89 4.07 -5.47
N GLU A 85 -15.31 4.44 -6.68
CA GLU A 85 -16.61 4.10 -7.23
C GLU A 85 -16.80 2.57 -7.32
N ALA A 86 -15.79 1.83 -7.78
CA ALA A 86 -15.83 0.38 -7.81
C ALA A 86 -15.98 -0.21 -6.40
N PHE A 87 -15.27 0.34 -5.40
CA PHE A 87 -15.42 -0.08 -4.01
C PHE A 87 -16.77 0.25 -3.41
N HIS A 88 -17.36 1.40 -3.74
CA HIS A 88 -18.71 1.75 -3.31
C HIS A 88 -19.73 0.76 -3.87
N ASP A 89 -19.64 0.46 -5.17
CA ASP A 89 -20.54 -0.48 -5.83
C ASP A 89 -20.37 -1.90 -5.25
N TYR A 90 -19.12 -2.36 -5.04
CA TYR A 90 -18.82 -3.64 -4.40
C TYR A 90 -19.27 -3.73 -2.94
N ALA A 91 -19.17 -2.63 -2.16
CA ALA A 91 -19.60 -2.60 -0.77
C ALA A 91 -21.12 -2.70 -0.60
N ASN A 92 -21.88 -2.22 -1.60
CA ASN A 92 -23.34 -2.32 -1.65
C ASN A 92 -23.82 -3.64 -2.26
N GLU A 93 -23.11 -4.13 -3.28
CA GLU A 93 -23.46 -5.35 -4.02
C GLU A 93 -22.19 -6.17 -4.33
N PRO A 94 -21.74 -7.06 -3.41
CA PRO A 94 -20.62 -7.94 -3.68
C PRO A 94 -20.98 -8.93 -4.80
N SER A 95 -20.24 -8.86 -5.91
CA SER A 95 -20.41 -9.73 -7.08
C SER A 95 -19.09 -9.88 -7.83
N GLU A 96 -18.94 -10.93 -8.64
CA GLU A 96 -17.76 -11.11 -9.51
C GLU A 96 -17.55 -9.90 -10.44
N ALA A 97 -18.63 -9.31 -10.95
CA ALA A 97 -18.55 -8.13 -11.80
C ALA A 97 -17.99 -6.90 -11.05
N ASN A 98 -18.44 -6.67 -9.81
CA ASN A 98 -17.93 -5.56 -9.00
C ASN A 98 -16.51 -5.83 -8.48
N ASP A 99 -16.16 -7.08 -8.19
CA ASP A 99 -14.79 -7.49 -7.85
C ASP A 99 -13.81 -7.25 -9.01
N ALA A 100 -14.19 -7.65 -10.23
CA ALA A 100 -13.41 -7.37 -11.43
C ALA A 100 -13.21 -5.86 -11.68
N ARG A 101 -14.21 -5.03 -11.37
CA ARG A 101 -14.10 -3.57 -11.43
C ARG A 101 -13.14 -3.01 -10.39
N VAL A 102 -13.13 -3.56 -9.17
CA VAL A 102 -12.14 -3.20 -8.14
C VAL A 102 -10.73 -3.56 -8.62
N ALA A 103 -10.53 -4.76 -9.16
CA ALA A 103 -9.25 -5.20 -9.69
C ALA A 103 -8.76 -4.30 -10.84
N ALA A 104 -9.64 -3.96 -11.79
CA ALA A 104 -9.31 -3.06 -12.89
C ALA A 104 -8.98 -1.64 -12.40
N GLY A 105 -9.73 -1.12 -11.43
CA GLY A 105 -9.46 0.19 -10.82
C GLY A 105 -8.11 0.22 -10.09
N ALA A 106 -7.75 -0.86 -9.38
CA ALA A 106 -6.45 -0.99 -8.74
C ALA A 106 -5.30 -0.95 -9.75
N GLN A 107 -5.44 -1.70 -10.86
CA GLN A 107 -4.45 -1.72 -11.93
C GLN A 107 -4.30 -0.35 -12.61
N ALA A 108 -5.40 0.35 -12.87
CA ALA A 108 -5.38 1.67 -13.48
C ALA A 108 -4.72 2.72 -12.58
N LEU A 109 -5.03 2.69 -11.28
CA LEU A 109 -4.42 3.58 -10.29
C LEU A 109 -2.92 3.31 -10.12
N ASP A 110 -2.51 2.04 -10.05
CA ASP A 110 -1.09 1.68 -9.97
C ASP A 110 -0.33 2.11 -11.23
N ALA A 111 -0.94 1.93 -12.42
CA ALA A 111 -0.36 2.39 -13.68
C ALA A 111 -0.25 3.93 -13.77
N ALA A 112 -1.18 4.68 -13.17
CA ALA A 112 -1.09 6.13 -13.07
C ALA A 112 0.06 6.55 -12.15
N LEU A 113 0.19 5.93 -10.98
CA LEU A 113 1.28 6.16 -10.03
C LEU A 113 2.65 5.80 -10.63
N ALA A 114 2.73 4.72 -11.41
CA ALA A 114 3.96 4.26 -12.03
C ALA A 114 4.56 5.28 -13.01
N ARG A 115 3.73 6.09 -13.68
CA ARG A 115 4.19 7.18 -14.56
C ARG A 115 4.92 8.28 -13.79
N GLU A 116 4.63 8.39 -12.50
CA GLU A 116 5.22 9.35 -11.58
C GLU A 116 6.34 8.73 -10.73
N GLY A 117 6.79 7.52 -11.10
CA GLY A 117 7.91 6.83 -10.42
C GLY A 117 7.55 6.28 -9.04
N THR A 118 6.27 6.03 -8.77
CA THR A 118 5.78 5.48 -7.50
C THR A 118 4.75 4.35 -7.76
N SER A 119 4.30 3.67 -6.71
CA SER A 119 3.23 2.66 -6.78
C SER A 119 2.19 2.83 -5.67
N ILE A 120 1.06 2.13 -5.77
CA ILE A 120 0.10 1.99 -4.67
C ILE A 120 0.82 1.46 -3.42
N ALA A 121 1.67 0.44 -3.59
CA ALA A 121 2.41 -0.16 -2.50
C ALA A 121 3.30 0.85 -1.76
N GLU A 122 3.96 1.75 -2.46
CA GLU A 122 4.78 2.80 -1.84
C GLU A 122 3.95 3.87 -1.16
N GLN A 123 2.85 4.31 -1.77
CA GLN A 123 1.92 5.23 -1.12
C GLN A 123 1.40 4.62 0.18
N MET A 124 0.98 3.36 0.16
CA MET A 124 0.56 2.65 1.36
C MET A 124 1.68 2.51 2.39
N ALA A 125 2.87 2.10 1.96
CA ALA A 125 3.96 1.82 2.89
C ALA A 125 4.54 3.07 3.55
N PHE A 126 4.47 4.22 2.89
CA PHE A 126 5.04 5.47 3.41
C PHE A 126 4.01 6.40 4.03
N ARG A 127 2.75 6.35 3.60
CA ARG A 127 1.71 7.33 3.96
C ARG A 127 0.58 6.76 4.79
N SER A 128 0.35 5.45 4.73
CA SER A 128 -0.69 4.84 5.55
C SER A 128 -0.25 4.78 7.02
N GLN A 129 -1.16 5.16 7.92
CA GLN A 129 -0.99 4.86 9.34
C GLN A 129 -1.03 3.34 9.59
N CYS A 130 -1.57 2.56 8.67
CA CYS A 130 -1.60 1.11 8.76
C CYS A 130 -0.37 0.44 8.13
N ALA A 131 0.72 1.20 7.92
CA ALA A 131 1.99 0.63 7.50
C ALA A 131 2.45 -0.42 8.52
N HIS A 132 3.06 -1.50 8.04
CA HIS A 132 3.68 -2.49 8.90
C HIS A 132 5.09 -2.03 9.28
N GLY A 133 5.47 -2.21 10.55
CA GLY A 133 6.75 -1.72 11.06
C GLY A 133 7.97 -2.29 10.36
N TRP A 134 7.84 -3.50 9.80
CA TRP A 134 8.92 -4.12 9.04
C TRP A 134 9.08 -3.58 7.62
N TRP A 135 8.09 -2.92 7.04
CA TRP A 135 8.21 -2.40 5.67
C TRP A 135 9.35 -1.38 5.55
N GLU A 136 9.61 -0.59 6.59
CA GLU A 136 10.73 0.36 6.65
C GLU A 136 12.09 -0.33 6.77
N LEU A 137 12.12 -1.55 7.32
CA LEU A 137 13.35 -2.37 7.39
C LEU A 137 13.71 -2.96 6.03
N VAL A 138 12.72 -3.07 5.11
CA VAL A 138 12.92 -3.57 3.75
C VAL A 138 13.20 -2.43 2.77
N ALA A 139 12.40 -1.37 2.83
CA ALA A 139 12.58 -0.16 2.04
C ALA A 139 12.36 1.05 2.95
N PRO A 140 13.43 1.81 3.30
CA PRO A 140 13.32 2.94 4.20
C PRO A 140 12.42 4.02 3.60
N VAL A 141 11.76 4.77 4.48
CA VAL A 141 10.96 5.93 4.05
C VAL A 141 11.88 7.01 3.49
N PRO A 142 11.57 7.59 2.32
CA PRO A 142 12.35 8.70 1.77
C PRO A 142 12.45 9.84 2.78
N ALA A 143 13.66 10.36 2.97
CA ALA A 143 13.92 11.40 3.98
C ALA A 143 13.23 12.73 3.66
N ASP A 144 13.01 12.99 2.38
CA ASP A 144 12.39 14.17 1.79
C ASP A 144 10.88 14.02 1.54
N LEU A 145 10.27 12.92 2.01
CA LEU A 145 8.86 12.63 1.80
C LEU A 145 7.96 13.78 2.32
N PRO A 146 7.28 14.55 1.44
CA PRO A 146 6.57 15.77 1.85
C PRO A 146 5.38 15.47 2.76
N GLY A 147 5.29 16.05 3.96
CA GLY A 147 4.17 15.75 4.88
C GLY A 147 4.36 14.44 5.67
N ARG A 148 5.61 14.11 6.02
CA ARG A 148 5.97 13.06 6.99
C ARG A 148 5.14 13.23 8.28
N LYS A 149 4.16 12.35 8.48
CA LYS A 149 3.39 12.24 9.72
C LYS A 149 4.05 11.18 10.61
N GLU A 150 4.09 11.42 11.93
CA GLU A 150 4.40 10.33 12.85
C GLU A 150 3.38 9.20 12.68
N ARG A 151 3.86 7.95 12.77
CA ARG A 151 3.03 6.77 12.61
C ARG A 151 3.01 5.96 13.93
N PRO A 152 2.29 6.45 14.96
CA PRO A 152 2.23 5.78 16.27
C PRO A 152 1.57 4.40 16.21
N SER A 153 0.82 4.17 15.14
CA SER A 153 0.10 2.96 14.75
C SER A 153 1.00 1.84 14.20
N VAL A 154 2.29 2.11 13.99
CA VAL A 154 3.26 1.17 13.42
C VAL A 154 4.03 0.53 14.57
N PRO A 155 3.84 -0.79 14.84
CA PRO A 155 4.56 -1.45 15.92
C PRO A 155 6.06 -1.44 15.67
N ARG A 156 6.86 -1.16 16.71
CA ARG A 156 8.31 -1.32 16.63
C ARG A 156 8.67 -2.81 16.55
N PRO A 157 9.77 -3.17 15.86
CA PRO A 157 10.32 -4.51 15.95
C PRO A 157 10.57 -4.90 17.41
N ALA A 158 10.09 -6.08 17.80
CA ALA A 158 10.27 -6.61 19.14
C ALA A 158 11.56 -7.43 19.22
N ALA A 159 12.32 -7.26 20.32
CA ALA A 159 13.50 -8.08 20.57
C ALA A 159 13.13 -9.57 20.61
N GLY A 160 13.95 -10.42 20.00
CA GLY A 160 13.75 -11.87 19.97
C GLY A 160 12.66 -12.35 19.00
N ARG A 161 12.07 -11.45 18.19
CA ARG A 161 11.11 -11.83 17.14
C ARG A 161 11.66 -11.49 15.75
N PRO A 162 11.42 -12.34 14.74
CA PRO A 162 11.73 -11.98 13.37
C PRO A 162 10.94 -10.74 12.94
N PHE A 163 11.50 -9.93 12.06
CA PHE A 163 10.84 -8.69 11.65
C PHE A 163 9.50 -8.92 10.94
N TRP A 164 9.33 -10.02 10.20
CA TRP A 164 8.09 -10.33 9.49
C TRP A 164 6.90 -10.62 10.42
N ASP A 165 7.16 -10.82 11.71
CA ASP A 165 6.12 -10.93 12.74
C ASP A 165 5.59 -9.57 13.22
N ALA A 166 6.23 -8.45 12.84
CA ALA A 166 5.79 -7.10 13.19
C ALA A 166 4.58 -6.68 12.34
N GLY A 167 3.41 -7.22 12.69
CA GLY A 167 2.13 -6.93 12.03
C GLY A 167 1.63 -5.49 12.21
N CYS A 168 0.36 -5.26 11.87
CA CYS A 168 -0.35 -4.03 12.26
C CYS A 168 -0.53 -3.93 13.77
N ALA A 169 -0.72 -2.71 14.29
CA ALA A 169 -1.21 -2.49 15.65
C ALA A 169 -2.57 -3.19 15.87
N ASP A 170 -2.86 -3.57 17.12
CA ASP A 170 -4.04 -4.38 17.45
C ASP A 170 -5.37 -3.71 17.05
N PHE A 171 -5.45 -2.38 17.10
CA PHE A 171 -6.68 -1.65 16.71
C PHE A 171 -6.96 -1.68 15.19
N CYS A 172 -6.02 -2.15 14.37
CA CYS A 172 -6.23 -2.36 12.94
C CYS A 172 -6.84 -3.74 12.62
N ARG A 173 -6.90 -4.66 13.61
CA ARG A 173 -7.40 -6.04 13.45
C ARG A 173 -8.92 -6.11 13.55
#